data_AF-A0A9X5SCS5-F1
#
_entry.id   AF-A0A9X5SCS5-F1
#
_cell.length_a   1.000
_cell.length_b   1.000
_cell.length_c   1.000
_cell.angle_alpha   90.00
_cell.angle_beta   90.00
_cell.angle_gamma   90.00
#
_symmetry.space_group_name_H-M   'P 1'
#
loop_
_entity.id
_entity.type
_entity.pdbx_description
1 polymer ?
#
loop_
_entity_poly.entity_id
_entity_poly.type
_entity_poly.pdbx_seq_one_letter_code
_entity_poly.pdbx_strand_id
1 'polypeptide(L)' 'MTENQTKRNRYLSKTRYVVEQSFGTLHRKFRYARAAYFGLIKVSAQSHLKAMCLNLLKAANRLSVPVAA' A
#
# COMPACT_ATOMS: atom_id res chain seq x y z
N MET A 1 25.05 13.34 -12.72
CA MET A 1 24.52 12.19 -11.94
C MET A 1 25.14 10.92 -12.51
N THR A 2 25.87 10.15 -11.70
CA THR A 2 26.61 8.96 -12.17
C THR A 2 25.67 7.81 -12.51
N GLU A 3 25.98 7.02 -13.53
CA GLU A 3 25.14 5.91 -14.02
C GLU A 3 24.76 4.91 -12.91
N ASN A 4 25.69 4.62 -12.00
CA ASN A 4 25.46 3.76 -10.83
C ASN A 4 24.39 4.32 -9.86
N GLN A 5 24.38 5.64 -9.66
CA GLN A 5 23.37 6.30 -8.82
C GLN A 5 21.99 6.27 -9.48
N THR A 6 21.94 6.46 -10.80
CA THR A 6 20.68 6.38 -11.56
C THR A 6 20.08 4.97 -11.49
N LYS A 7 20.90 3.91 -11.66
CA LYS A 7 20.45 2.52 -11.51
C LYS A 7 19.92 2.25 -10.10
N ARG A 8 20.66 2.65 -9.06
CA ARG A 8 20.22 2.53 -7.66
C ARG A 8 18.89 3.26 -7.41
N ASN A 9 18.76 4.51 -7.87
CA ASN A 9 17.55 5.30 -7.69
C ASN A 9 16.34 4.71 -8.42
N ARG A 10 16.54 4.07 -9.59
CA ARG A 10 15.48 3.35 -10.29
C ARG A 10 14.93 2.18 -9.46
N TYR A 11 15.81 1.38 -8.83
CA TYR A 11 15.36 0.28 -7.97
C TYR A 11 14.63 0.78 -6.73
N LEU A 12 15.16 1.82 -6.07
CA LEU A 12 14.50 2.44 -4.91
C LEU A 12 13.12 2.99 -5.27
N SER A 13 13.01 3.64 -6.43
CA SER A 13 11.74 4.22 -6.89
C SER A 13 10.67 3.16 -7.11
N LYS A 14 11.02 1.97 -7.62
CA LYS A 14 10.06 0.85 -7.78
C LYS A 14 9.48 0.41 -6.43
N THR A 15 10.33 0.24 -5.42
CA THR A 15 9.88 -0.13 -4.08
C THR A 15 9.04 0.97 -3.45
N ARG A 16 9.50 2.22 -3.52
CA ARG A 16 8.78 3.39 -2.98
C ARG A 16 7.40 3.53 -3.59
N TYR A 17 7.28 3.38 -4.90
CA TYR A 17 6.01 3.48 -5.59
C TYR A 17 4.95 2.53 -5.01
N VAL A 18 5.29 1.26 -4.80
CA VAL A 18 4.35 0.26 -4.25
C VAL A 18 3.94 0.61 -2.81
N VAL A 19 4.89 1.09 -2.01
CA VAL A 19 4.67 1.48 -0.62
C VAL A 19 3.79 2.73 -0.53
N GLU A 20 4.17 3.79 -1.24
CA GLU A 20 3.48 5.09 -1.25
C GLU A 20 2.05 4.96 -1.80
N GLN A 21 1.83 4.17 -2.86
CA GLN A 21 0.48 3.87 -3.38
C GLN A 21 -0.39 3.12 -2.37
N SER A 22 0.19 2.15 -1.65
CA SER A 22 -0.53 1.37 -0.64
C SER A 22 -1.00 2.28 0.51
N PHE A 23 -0.11 3.14 1.02
CA PHE A 23 -0.47 4.13 2.05
C PHE A 23 -1.47 5.17 1.54
N GLY A 24 -1.34 5.65 0.31
CA GLY A 24 -2.30 6.57 -0.30
C GLY A 24 -3.71 5.98 -0.39
N THR A 25 -3.81 4.70 -0.75
CA THR A 25 -5.08 3.97 -0.81
C THR A 25 -5.67 3.76 0.59
N LEU A 26 -4.86 3.36 1.56
CA LEU A 26 -5.26 3.23 2.96
C LEU A 26 -5.79 4.54 3.53
N HIS A 27 -5.12 5.65 3.24
CA HIS A 27 -5.53 6.98 3.69
C HIS A 27 -6.87 7.39 3.08
N ARG A 28 -7.01 7.33 1.75
CA ARG A 28 -8.18 7.84 1.02
C ARG A 28 -9.40 6.93 1.13
N LYS A 29 -9.24 5.64 0.85
CA LYS A 29 -10.37 4.69 0.75
C LYS A 29 -10.75 4.08 2.09
N PHE A 30 -9.76 3.83 2.95
CA PHE A 30 -9.98 3.21 4.25
C PHE A 30 -9.89 4.19 5.42
N ARG A 31 -9.73 5.51 5.16
CA ARG A 31 -9.67 6.57 6.19
C ARG A 31 -8.56 6.33 7.23
N TYR A 32 -7.45 5.73 6.82
CA TYR A 32 -6.32 5.41 7.70
C TYR A 32 -5.39 6.62 7.90
N ALA A 33 -5.90 7.67 8.54
CA ALA A 33 -5.15 8.87 8.86
C ALA A 33 -4.59 8.86 10.28
N ARG A 34 -5.35 8.28 11.22
CA ARG A 34 -5.03 8.25 12.65
C ARG A 34 -5.51 6.95 13.27
N ALA A 35 -4.90 6.56 14.38
CA ALA A 35 -5.39 5.48 15.22
C ALA A 35 -6.79 5.85 15.75
N ALA A 36 -7.73 4.90 15.68
CA ALA A 36 -9.10 5.10 16.18
C ALA A 36 -9.24 4.66 17.64
N TYR A 37 -8.31 3.85 18.13
CA TYR A 37 -8.36 3.25 19.46
C TYR A 37 -7.11 3.60 20.27
N PHE A 38 -7.24 3.53 21.59
CA PHE A 38 -6.12 3.58 22.51
C PHE A 38 -5.56 2.18 22.78
N GLY A 39 -4.25 2.13 23.03
CA GLY A 39 -3.53 0.90 23.38
C GLY A 39 -3.07 0.09 22.17
N LEU A 40 -1.88 -0.52 22.30
CA LEU A 40 -1.18 -1.19 21.21
C LEU A 40 -1.97 -2.33 20.58
N ILE A 41 -2.67 -3.15 21.40
CA ILE A 41 -3.42 -4.31 20.90
C ILE A 41 -4.51 -3.88 19.91
N LYS A 42 -5.32 -2.87 20.27
CA LYS A 42 -6.42 -2.41 19.43
C LYS A 42 -5.93 -1.66 18.20
N VAL A 43 -4.87 -0.84 18.33
CA VAL A 43 -4.26 -0.14 17.19
C VAL A 43 -3.61 -1.12 16.21
N SER A 44 -2.94 -2.15 16.73
CA SER A 44 -2.37 -3.23 15.92
C SER A 44 -3.45 -3.97 15.16
N ALA A 45 -4.54 -4.39 15.83
CA ALA A 45 -5.67 -5.03 15.18
C ALA A 45 -6.29 -4.14 14.08
N GLN A 46 -6.50 -2.84 14.36
CA GLN A 46 -6.99 -1.87 13.37
C GLN A 46 -6.10 -1.81 12.13
N SER A 47 -4.77 -1.74 12.31
CA SER A 47 -3.79 -1.69 11.22
C SER A 47 -3.86 -2.96 10.36
N HIS A 48 -3.84 -4.13 11.00
CA HIS A 48 -3.89 -5.42 10.31
C HIS A 48 -5.18 -5.59 9.51
N LEU A 49 -6.34 -5.26 10.09
CA LEU A 49 -7.61 -5.33 9.38
C LEU A 49 -7.63 -4.43 8.14
N LYS A 50 -7.12 -3.19 8.23
CA LYS A 50 -7.04 -2.32 7.07
C LYS A 50 -6.07 -2.83 6.00
N ALA A 51 -4.96 -3.44 6.39
CA ALA A 51 -4.04 -4.08 5.46
C ALA A 51 -4.70 -5.27 4.74
N MET A 52 -5.49 -6.09 5.44
CA MET A 52 -6.27 -7.16 4.82
C MET A 52 -7.27 -6.60 3.80
N CYS A 53 -8.02 -5.55 4.16
CA CYS A 53 -8.97 -4.90 3.24
C CYS A 53 -8.27 -4.35 1.97
N LEU A 54 -7.08 -3.78 2.11
CA LEU A 54 -6.29 -3.33 0.95
C LEU A 54 -5.92 -4.51 0.05
N ASN A 55 -5.50 -5.63 0.63
CA ASN A 55 -5.14 -6.83 -0.14
C ASN A 55 -6.35 -7.41 -0.87
N LEU A 56 -7.52 -7.46 -0.23
CA LEU A 56 -8.78 -7.87 -0.86
C LEU A 56 -9.15 -6.96 -2.03
N LEU A 57 -8.99 -5.64 -1.88
CA LEU A 57 -9.20 -4.70 -2.97
C LEU A 57 -8.23 -4.95 -4.14
N LYS A 58 -6.95 -5.17 -3.85
CA LYS A 58 -5.95 -5.49 -4.88
C LYS A 58 -6.30 -6.79 -5.61
N ALA A 59 -6.76 -7.81 -4.88
CA ALA A 59 -7.18 -9.08 -5.46
C ALA A 59 -8.42 -8.90 -6.35
N ALA A 60 -9.46 -8.21 -5.87
CA ALA A 60 -10.66 -7.91 -6.65
C ALA A 60 -10.32 -7.16 -7.94
N ASN A 61 -9.45 -6.15 -7.87
CA ASN A 61 -9.01 -5.40 -9.04
C ASN A 61 -8.27 -6.27 -10.06
N ARG A 62 -7.52 -7.29 -9.62
CA ARG A 62 -6.86 -8.24 -10.53
C ARG A 62 -7.86 -9.14 -11.24
N LEU A 63 -8.98 -9.48 -10.60
CA LEU A 63 -10.04 -10.28 -11.18
C LEU A 63 -10.94 -9.47 -12.13
N SER A 64 -11.12 -8.17 -11.86
CA SER A 64 -12.00 -7.30 -12.65
C SER A 64 -11.34 -6.73 -13.91
N VAL A 65 -10.01 -6.68 -13.97
CA VAL A 65 -9.32 -6.26 -15.20
C VAL A 65 -9.49 -7.39 -16.21
N PRO A 66 -10.09 -7.14 -17.39
CA PRO A 66 -10.16 -8.17 -18.42
C PRO A 66 -8.73 -8.56 -18.77
N VAL A 67 -8.42 -9.85 -18.65
CA VAL A 67 -7.24 -10.41 -19.31
C VAL A 67 -7.43 -10.10 -20.79
N ALA A 68 -6.65 -9.15 -21.32
CA ALA A 68 -6.46 -9.07 -22.75
C ALA A 68 -5.84 -10.41 -23.17
N ALA A 69 -6.62 -11.20 -23.91
CA ALA A 69 -6.15 -12.42 -24.54
C ALA A 69 -5.09 -12.12 -25.61
#